data_AF-Q8GZB7-F1
#
_entry.id   AF-Q8GZB7-F1
#
_cell.length_a   1.000
_cell.length_b   1.000
_cell.length_c   1.000
_cell.angle_alpha   90.00
_cell.angle_beta   90.00
_cell.angle_gamma   90.00
#
_symmetry.space_group_name_H-M   'P 1'
#
loop_
_entity.id
_entity.type
_entity.pdbx_description
1 polymer ?
#
loop_
_entity_poly.entity_id
_entity_poly.type
_entity_poly.pdbx_seq_one_letter_code
_entity_poly.pdbx_strand_id
1 'polypeptide(L)'
;NIDNFFTEDEQLAFCPAIVVPGVYYSDDKMLQTRIFSYADSQRHRLGPNYLQLPANAPKCAHHNNHHEGFMNFMHRDEEVNYFPSRYDSVRHAESFPIPPAICSGRREKCGIEKENNIK
;
A
#
# COMPACT_ATOMS: atom_id res chain seq x y z
N ASN A 1 8.36 25.42 -5.34
CA ASN A 1 9.33 24.60 -6.07
C ASN A 1 9.95 23.63 -5.07
N ILE A 2 10.56 22.54 -5.51
CA ILE A 2 11.18 21.55 -4.61
C ILE A 2 12.41 22.18 -3.95
N ASP A 3 12.60 21.98 -2.63
CA ASP A 3 13.76 22.53 -1.91
C ASP A 3 14.97 21.60 -2.05
N ASN A 4 14.77 20.29 -1.96
CA ASN A 4 15.79 19.29 -2.23
C ASN A 4 15.28 18.16 -3.14
N PHE A 5 15.81 18.12 -4.36
CA PHE A 5 15.44 17.16 -5.40
C PHE A 5 15.56 15.70 -4.94
N PHE A 6 16.63 15.35 -4.23
CA PHE A 6 16.86 13.95 -3.85
C PHE A 6 15.89 13.49 -2.76
N THR A 7 15.57 14.35 -1.80
CA THR A 7 14.67 13.98 -0.69
C THR A 7 13.20 14.03 -1.05
N GLU A 8 12.82 14.91 -1.98
CA GLU A 8 11.41 15.14 -2.30
C GLU A 8 10.96 14.51 -3.63
N ASP A 9 11.85 14.33 -4.61
CA ASP A 9 11.52 13.78 -5.93
C ASP A 9 12.10 12.38 -6.13
N GLU A 10 13.42 12.22 -5.99
CA GLU A 10 14.09 10.94 -6.25
C GLU A 10 13.61 9.82 -5.30
N GLN A 11 13.35 10.19 -4.04
CA GLN A 11 12.87 9.27 -3.01
C GLN A 11 11.34 9.15 -2.94
N LEU A 12 10.61 9.88 -3.79
CA LEU A 12 9.16 9.82 -3.84
C LEU A 12 8.70 8.43 -4.29
N ALA A 13 7.64 7.92 -3.67
CA ALA A 13 7.15 6.57 -3.87
C ALA A 13 5.63 6.53 -4.02
N PHE A 14 5.15 6.44 -5.27
CA PHE A 14 3.73 6.24 -5.57
C PHE A 14 3.38 4.76 -5.65
N CYS A 15 2.33 4.31 -4.98
CA CYS A 15 1.90 2.92 -5.05
C CYS A 15 0.39 2.84 -5.27
N PRO A 16 -0.10 2.18 -6.35
CA PRO A 16 -1.53 1.99 -6.56
C PRO A 16 -2.22 1.22 -5.43
N ALA A 17 -1.48 0.44 -4.63
CA ALA A 17 -2.03 -0.30 -3.49
C ALA A 17 -2.47 0.58 -2.31
N ILE A 18 -1.99 1.83 -2.26
CA ILE A 18 -2.27 2.76 -1.17
C ILE A 18 -3.49 3.58 -1.56
N VAL A 19 -4.67 3.00 -1.31
CA VAL A 19 -5.97 3.65 -1.54
C VAL A 19 -6.61 4.10 -0.23
N VAL A 20 -7.55 5.03 -0.33
CA VAL A 20 -8.35 5.53 0.79
C VAL A 20 -9.77 4.96 0.73
N PRO A 21 -10.49 4.88 1.86
CA PRO A 21 -11.88 4.45 1.87
C PRO A 21 -12.74 5.21 0.85
N GLY A 22 -13.56 4.48 0.09
CA GLY A 22 -14.38 5.02 -1.01
C GLY A 22 -13.74 4.92 -2.39
N VAL A 23 -12.44 4.56 -2.49
CA VAL A 23 -11.77 4.26 -3.76
C VAL A 23 -11.47 2.76 -3.82
N TYR A 24 -11.84 2.11 -4.92
CA TYR A 24 -11.73 0.66 -5.10
C TYR A 24 -11.05 0.31 -6.42
N TYR A 25 -10.51 -0.90 -6.49
CA TYR A 25 -9.88 -1.44 -7.69
C TYR A 25 -10.90 -2.01 -8.68
N SER A 26 -10.58 -1.92 -9.96
CA SER A 26 -11.26 -2.68 -11.01
C SER A 26 -10.56 -4.02 -11.25
N ASP A 27 -11.22 -4.91 -11.99
CA ASP A 27 -10.67 -6.21 -12.42
C ASP A 27 -9.74 -6.12 -13.63
N ASP A 28 -9.13 -4.95 -13.86
CA ASP A 28 -8.13 -4.76 -14.91
C ASP A 28 -6.87 -5.57 -14.59
N LYS A 29 -6.50 -6.51 -15.47
CA LYS A 29 -5.35 -7.42 -15.31
C LYS A 29 -4.03 -6.66 -15.06
N MET A 30 -3.83 -5.52 -15.72
CA MET A 30 -2.64 -4.69 -15.54
C MET A 30 -2.68 -3.95 -14.21
N LEU A 31 -3.83 -3.41 -13.80
CA LEU A 31 -3.98 -2.77 -12.49
C LEU A 31 -3.67 -3.75 -11.36
N GLN A 32 -4.22 -4.97 -11.43
CA GLN A 32 -4.00 -6.01 -10.42
C GLN A 32 -2.51 -6.34 -10.23
N THR A 33 -1.74 -6.34 -11.32
CA THR A 33 -0.29 -6.54 -11.26
C THR A 33 0.42 -5.35 -10.58
N ARG A 34 -0.01 -4.12 -10.89
CA ARG A 34 0.58 -2.88 -10.34
C ARG A 34 0.32 -2.69 -8.85
N ILE A 35 -0.80 -3.19 -8.33
CA ILE A 35 -1.09 -3.18 -6.89
C ILE A 35 0.03 -3.89 -6.12
N PHE A 36 0.56 -4.99 -6.64
CA PHE A 36 1.68 -5.69 -6.01
C PHE A 36 3.04 -5.03 -6.32
N SER A 37 3.31 -4.77 -7.60
CA SER A 37 4.68 -4.53 -8.07
C SER A 37 5.33 -3.27 -7.50
N TYR A 38 4.57 -2.20 -7.27
CA TYR A 38 5.12 -0.92 -6.83
C TYR A 38 5.66 -1.01 -5.41
N ALA A 39 4.87 -1.55 -4.48
CA ALA A 39 5.29 -1.69 -3.09
C ALA A 39 6.51 -2.63 -2.96
N ASP A 40 6.56 -3.70 -3.78
CA ASP A 40 7.70 -4.61 -3.82
C ASP A 40 8.98 -3.90 -4.30
N SER A 41 8.91 -3.22 -5.45
CA SER A 41 10.04 -2.48 -6.01
C SER A 41 10.51 -1.35 -5.10
N GLN A 42 9.60 -0.68 -4.38
CA GLN A 42 9.93 0.39 -3.44
C GLN A 42 10.69 -0.10 -2.22
N ARG A 43 10.31 -1.27 -1.68
CA ARG A 43 11.06 -1.88 -0.56
C ARG A 43 12.48 -2.23 -0.97
N HIS A 44 12.70 -2.65 -2.21
CA HIS A 44 14.04 -2.90 -2.72
C HIS A 44 14.81 -1.59 -2.96
N ARG A 45 14.18 -0.60 -3.62
CA ARG A 45 14.83 0.66 -4.01
C ARG A 45 15.16 1.59 -2.84
N LEU A 46 14.25 1.74 -1.90
CA LEU A 46 14.33 2.73 -0.81
C LEU A 46 14.46 2.09 0.59
N GLY A 47 14.24 0.78 0.68
CA GLY A 47 14.27 0.04 1.94
C GLY A 47 12.88 -0.21 2.54
N PRO A 48 12.79 -1.04 3.59
CA PRO A 48 11.53 -1.48 4.18
C PRO A 48 10.73 -0.33 4.81
N ASN A 49 11.42 0.70 5.31
CA ASN A 49 10.85 1.85 6.01
C ASN A 49 10.64 3.09 5.11
N TYR A 50 10.57 2.92 3.78
CA TYR A 50 10.44 4.04 2.84
C TYR A 50 9.20 4.93 3.05
N LEU A 51 8.14 4.39 3.67
CA LEU A 51 6.94 5.14 4.04
C LEU A 51 7.15 6.08 5.23
N GLN A 52 8.27 5.97 5.95
CA GLN A 52 8.64 6.90 7.02
C GLN A 52 9.31 8.16 6.46
N LEU A 53 9.81 8.13 5.21
CA LEU A 53 10.46 9.29 4.60
C LEU A 53 9.49 10.48 4.52
N PRO A 54 9.92 11.72 4.82
CA PRO A 54 9.01 12.87 4.91
C PRO A 54 8.12 13.10 3.68
N ALA A 55 8.64 12.81 2.48
CA ALA A 55 7.88 12.94 1.23
C ALA A 55 6.79 11.86 1.04
N ASN A 56 6.96 10.69 1.67
CA ASN A 56 6.06 9.54 1.56
C ASN A 56 5.17 9.35 2.80
N ALA A 57 5.50 10.02 3.91
CA ALA A 57 4.80 9.88 5.18
C ALA A 57 3.36 10.42 5.09
N PRO A 58 2.37 9.70 5.65
CA PRO A 58 1.02 10.19 5.70
C PRO A 58 0.92 11.45 6.58
N LYS A 59 0.11 12.41 6.15
CA LYS A 59 -0.16 13.66 6.91
C LYS A 59 -1.24 13.50 7.98
N CYS A 60 -1.91 12.35 8.02
CA CYS A 60 -2.89 12.00 9.04
C CYS A 60 -2.26 11.11 10.11
N ALA A 61 -2.94 11.01 11.26
CA ALA A 61 -2.59 10.02 12.27
C ALA A 61 -2.62 8.62 11.63
N HIS A 62 -1.52 7.88 11.80
CA HIS A 62 -1.39 6.52 11.33
C HIS A 62 -0.89 5.65 12.48
N HIS A 63 -1.41 4.44 12.56
CA HIS A 63 -0.97 3.45 13.54
C HIS A 63 -0.97 2.08 12.87
N ASN A 64 0.16 1.37 12.96
CA ASN A 64 0.33 0.03 12.41
C ASN A 64 1.28 -0.78 13.28
N ASN A 65 1.27 -2.10 13.11
CA ASN A 65 2.13 -3.02 13.86
C ASN A 65 3.39 -3.41 13.06
N HIS A 66 3.89 -2.52 12.19
CA HIS A 66 5.19 -2.74 11.54
C HIS A 66 6.30 -2.18 12.45
N HIS A 67 7.13 -3.09 12.97
CA HIS A 67 8.26 -2.75 13.83
C HIS A 67 9.59 -3.03 13.12
N GLU A 68 10.65 -2.36 13.59
CA GLU A 68 12.03 -2.59 13.15
C GLU A 68 12.26 -2.30 11.65
N GLY A 69 13.17 -3.06 11.02
CA GLY A 69 13.59 -2.88 9.63
C GLY A 69 14.79 -1.95 9.50
N PHE A 70 15.54 -2.10 8.39
CA PHE A 70 16.66 -1.23 8.08
C PHE A 70 16.22 0.25 8.03
N MET A 71 17.04 1.14 8.60
CA MET A 71 16.78 2.58 8.70
C MET A 71 15.45 2.92 9.40
N ASN A 72 15.08 2.19 10.44
CA ASN A 72 14.00 2.64 11.32
C ASN A 72 14.51 3.80 12.19
N PHE A 73 13.85 4.95 12.08
CA PHE A 73 14.15 6.15 12.89
C PHE A 73 12.94 6.61 13.73
N MET A 74 11.90 5.79 13.80
CA MET A 74 10.74 6.04 14.63
C MET A 74 10.99 5.51 16.03
N HIS A 75 10.82 6.36 17.05
CA HIS A 75 10.82 5.93 18.43
C HIS A 75 9.46 5.33 18.77
N ARG A 76 9.42 4.05 19.13
CA ARG A 76 8.22 3.36 19.62
C ARG A 76 8.50 2.84 21.03
N ASP A 77 7.70 3.28 21.98
CA ASP A 77 7.77 2.86 23.39
C ASP A 77 6.71 1.81 23.74
N GLU A 78 6.14 1.21 22.70
CA GLU A 78 5.07 0.22 22.79
C GLU A 78 5.64 -1.13 23.27
N GLU A 79 5.16 -1.66 24.39
CA GLU A 79 5.56 -2.98 24.90
C GLU A 79 4.93 -4.14 24.10
N VAL A 80 3.81 -3.87 23.42
CA VAL A 80 3.02 -4.86 22.68
C VAL A 80 3.17 -4.64 21.18
N ASN A 81 3.61 -5.67 20.46
CA ASN A 81 3.81 -5.64 19.01
C ASN A 81 2.88 -6.59 18.23
N TYR A 82 1.81 -7.06 18.87
CA TYR A 82 0.86 -8.01 18.31
C TYR A 82 -0.58 -7.57 18.52
N PHE A 83 -1.46 -8.00 17.63
CA PHE A 83 -2.89 -7.70 17.70
C PHE A 83 -3.71 -8.96 17.35
N PRO A 84 -4.79 -9.29 18.09
CA PRO A 84 -5.36 -8.54 19.21
C PRO A 84 -4.60 -8.74 20.54
N SER A 85 -4.58 -7.70 21.38
CA SER A 85 -3.98 -7.74 22.72
C SER A 85 -4.92 -7.09 23.75
N ARG A 86 -4.78 -7.46 25.03
CA ARG A 86 -5.51 -6.84 26.14
C ARG A 86 -4.78 -5.66 26.76
N TYR A 87 -3.47 -5.59 26.54
CA TYR A 87 -2.59 -4.56 27.09
C TYR A 87 -2.43 -3.36 26.14
N ASP A 88 -2.94 -3.50 24.92
CA ASP A 88 -2.95 -2.46 23.91
C ASP A 88 -4.38 -2.07 23.56
N SER A 89 -4.60 -0.76 23.34
CA SER A 89 -5.90 -0.16 23.05
C SER A 89 -6.23 -0.11 21.55
N VAL A 90 -5.29 -0.52 20.70
CA VAL A 90 -5.43 -0.57 19.24
C VAL A 90 -6.66 -1.38 18.83
N ARG A 91 -7.33 -0.91 17.77
CA ARG A 91 -8.52 -1.55 17.20
C ARG A 91 -8.44 -1.56 15.69
N HIS A 92 -9.23 -2.43 15.07
CA HIS A 92 -9.47 -2.36 13.63
C HIS A 92 -10.06 -0.98 13.27
N ALA A 93 -9.68 -0.47 12.10
CA ALA A 93 -10.32 0.70 11.52
C ALA A 93 -11.81 0.45 11.28
N GLU A 94 -12.59 1.53 11.20
CA GLU A 94 -14.01 1.45 10.84
C GLU A 94 -14.17 0.74 9.48
N SER A 95 -15.15 -0.17 9.41
CA SER A 95 -15.44 -0.89 8.17
C SER A 95 -16.19 0.03 7.22
N PHE A 96 -15.56 0.35 6.09
CA PHE A 96 -16.22 1.01 4.97
C PHE A 96 -16.78 -0.06 4.03
N PRO A 97 -18.07 0.00 3.64
CA PRO A 97 -18.67 -1.03 2.81
C PRO A 97 -17.94 -1.12 1.47
N ILE A 98 -17.47 -2.33 1.13
CA ILE A 98 -16.89 -2.61 -0.17
C ILE A 98 -17.99 -3.22 -1.03
N PRO A 99 -18.26 -2.71 -2.25
CA PRO A 99 -19.23 -3.32 -3.14
C PRO A 99 -18.85 -4.80 -3.41
N PRO A 100 -19.75 -5.77 -3.19
CA PRO A 100 -19.44 -7.16 -3.48
C PRO A 100 -19.29 -7.36 -4.99
N ALA A 101 -18.15 -7.92 -5.42
CA ALA A 101 -17.94 -8.36 -6.79
C ALA A 101 -18.38 -9.82 -6.94
N ILE A 102 -19.39 -10.09 -7.79
CA ILE A 102 -19.82 -11.45 -8.10
C ILE A 102 -18.92 -11.98 -9.22
N CYS A 103 -18.02 -12.90 -8.88
CA CYS A 103 -17.15 -13.56 -9.86
C CYS A 103 -17.75 -14.90 -10.30
N SER A 104 -17.82 -15.13 -11.61
CA SER A 104 -18.23 -16.39 -12.22
C SER A 104 -17.12 -16.95 -13.13
N GLY A 105 -17.13 -18.26 -13.36
CA GLY A 105 -16.19 -18.92 -14.27
C GLY A 105 -15.18 -19.82 -13.55
N ARG A 106 -14.04 -20.06 -14.18
CA ARG A 106 -12.96 -20.94 -13.68
C ARG A 106 -11.67 -20.16 -13.51
N ARG A 107 -10.84 -20.57 -12.55
CA ARG A 107 -9.51 -19.98 -12.34
C ARG A 107 -8.54 -20.53 -13.39
N GLU A 108 -8.38 -19.79 -14.48
CA GLU A 108 -7.55 -20.18 -15.62
C GLU A 108 -6.64 -19.01 -16.05
N LYS A 109 -5.48 -19.32 -16.67
CA LYS A 109 -4.58 -18.32 -17.25
C LYS A 109 -4.96 -18.12 -18.72
N CYS A 110 -5.70 -17.06 -19.01
CA CYS A 110 -6.17 -16.77 -20.37
C CYS A 110 -5.96 -15.30 -20.77
N GLY A 111 -5.93 -15.06 -22.09
CA GLY A 111 -6.01 -13.71 -22.69
C GLY A 111 -7.37 -13.05 -22.41
N ILE A 112 -7.56 -11.81 -22.85
CA ILE A 112 -8.90 -11.20 -22.87
C ILE A 112 -9.61 -11.61 -24.16
N GLU A 113 -10.91 -11.86 -24.11
CA GLU A 113 -11.66 -12.29 -25.31
C GLU A 113 -11.73 -11.19 -26.38
N LYS A 114 -11.82 -9.92 -25.94
CA LYS A 114 -11.95 -8.76 -26.82
C LYS A 114 -10.69 -7.90 -26.74
N GLU A 115 -9.75 -8.13 -27.66
CA GLU A 115 -8.54 -7.32 -27.77
C GLU A 115 -8.74 -6.08 -28.67
N ASN A 116 -9.48 -6.21 -29.79
CA ASN A 116 -9.75 -5.12 -30.74
C ASN A 116 -8.50 -4.29 -31.12
N ASN A 117 -7.37 -4.95 -31.32
CA ASN A 117 -6.07 -4.30 -31.60
C ASN A 117 -6.08 -3.45 -32.88
N ILE A 118 -7.00 -3.75 -33.81
CA ILE A 118 -7.29 -2.95 -34.99
C ILE A 118 -8.83 -2.84 -35.07
N LYS A 119 -9.33 -1.62 -35.23
CA LYS A 119 -10.78 -1.34 -35.33
C LYS A 119 -11.36 -1.78 -36.66
#